data_AF-K2B6S8-F1
#
_entry.id   AF-K2B6S8-F1
#
_cell.length_a   1.000
_cell.length_b   1.000
_cell.length_c   1.000
_cell.angle_alpha   90.00
_cell.angle_beta   90.00
_cell.angle_gamma   90.00
#
_symmetry.space_group_name_H-M   'P 1'
#
loop_
_entity.id
_entity.type
_entity.pdbx_description
1 polymer ?
#
loop_
_entity_poly.entity_id
_entity_poly.type
_entity_poly.pdbx_seq_one_letter_code
_entity_poly.pdbx_strand_id
1 'polypeptide(L)'
;MLERIDQYCHTLGLSADYRAKITAFCERCREGITEDPKKATGDIVHSDFERQNIILASDGKVNGIVDFDALKNGDLLYEFAHALYNFVCCDPEPSNRDIDIYLDSFVKTGILPTEGLKRIYSLMCRFCVEDLLGFLEIAHRRPFDIQKLMKHYESALSFAHNYFRP
;
A
#
# COMPACT_ATOMS: atom_id res chain seq x y z
N MET A 1 0.86 -8.83 -14.96
CA MET A 1 1.54 -8.29 -13.75
C MET A 1 2.55 -9.29 -13.21
N LEU A 2 2.13 -10.48 -12.77
CA LEU A 2 3.04 -11.52 -12.25
C LEU A 2 4.13 -11.95 -13.23
N GLU A 3 3.81 -12.11 -14.52
CA GLU A 3 4.81 -12.41 -15.56
C GLU A 3 5.88 -11.33 -15.68
N ARG A 4 5.52 -10.05 -15.49
CA ARG A 4 6.48 -8.93 -15.50
C ARG A 4 7.36 -8.94 -14.24
N ILE A 5 6.77 -9.26 -13.09
CA ILE A 5 7.52 -9.43 -11.82
C ILE A 5 8.56 -10.55 -12.01
N ASP A 6 8.16 -11.70 -12.52
CA ASP A 6 9.05 -12.83 -12.80
C ASP A 6 10.17 -12.44 -13.78
N GLN A 7 9.83 -11.75 -14.87
CA GLN A 7 10.81 -11.25 -15.82
C GLN A 7 11.85 -10.33 -15.17
N TYR A 8 11.44 -9.39 -14.31
CA TYR A 8 12.38 -8.52 -13.61
C TYR A 8 13.22 -9.28 -12.59
N CYS A 9 12.64 -10.22 -11.85
CA CYS A 9 13.37 -11.10 -10.94
C CYS A 9 14.47 -11.89 -11.65
N HIS A 10 14.20 -12.39 -12.85
CA HIS A 10 15.18 -13.04 -13.72
C HIS A 10 16.27 -12.07 -14.19
N THR A 11 15.86 -10.89 -14.65
CA THR A 11 16.79 -9.87 -15.18
C THR A 11 17.73 -9.32 -14.11
N LEU A 12 17.26 -9.22 -12.87
CA LEU A 12 18.04 -8.79 -11.71
C LEU A 12 18.98 -9.88 -11.16
N GLY A 13 18.93 -11.10 -11.70
CA GLY A 13 19.76 -12.20 -11.23
C GLY A 13 19.45 -12.65 -9.80
N LEU A 14 18.22 -12.45 -9.33
CA LEU A 14 17.81 -12.86 -7.98
C LEU A 14 17.95 -14.37 -7.81
N SER A 15 18.39 -14.84 -6.64
CA SER A 15 18.54 -16.28 -6.36
C SER A 15 17.20 -17.01 -6.46
N ALA A 16 17.23 -18.32 -6.77
CA ALA A 16 16.02 -19.13 -6.90
C ALA A 16 15.16 -19.08 -5.62
N ASP A 17 15.79 -19.20 -4.45
CA ASP A 17 15.12 -19.09 -3.15
C ASP A 17 14.40 -17.75 -2.98
N TYR A 18 15.02 -16.67 -3.46
CA TYR A 18 14.45 -15.34 -3.31
C TYR A 18 13.32 -15.09 -4.32
N ARG A 19 13.43 -15.59 -5.54
CA ARG A 19 12.32 -15.60 -6.51
C ARG A 19 11.12 -16.37 -5.96
N ALA A 20 11.34 -17.53 -5.35
CA ALA A 20 10.26 -18.30 -4.72
C ALA A 20 9.53 -17.52 -3.61
N LYS A 21 10.26 -16.73 -2.82
CA LYS A 21 9.66 -15.84 -1.80
C LYS A 21 8.79 -14.75 -2.43
N ILE A 22 9.28 -14.11 -3.49
CA ILE A 22 8.52 -13.09 -4.23
C ILE A 22 7.24 -13.70 -4.83
N THR A 23 7.34 -14.87 -5.46
CA THR A 23 6.17 -15.58 -6.00
C THR A 23 5.16 -15.89 -4.91
N ALA A 24 5.60 -16.49 -3.79
CA ALA A 24 4.71 -16.82 -2.68
C ALA A 24 4.04 -15.57 -2.07
N PHE A 25 4.76 -14.44 -2.00
CA PHE A 25 4.17 -13.17 -1.58
C PHE A 25 3.08 -12.70 -2.54
N CYS A 26 3.38 -12.67 -3.85
CA CYS A 26 2.41 -12.23 -4.85
C CYS A 26 1.16 -13.14 -4.89
N GLU A 27 1.33 -14.45 -4.66
CA GLU A 27 0.22 -15.39 -4.55
C GLU A 27 -0.67 -15.10 -3.34
N ARG A 28 -0.08 -14.85 -2.16
CA ARG A 28 -0.83 -14.45 -0.96
C ARG A 28 -1.59 -13.14 -1.16
N CYS A 29 -0.95 -12.13 -1.78
CA CYS A 29 -1.62 -10.88 -2.10
C CYS A 29 -2.79 -11.13 -3.05
N ARG A 30 -2.59 -11.94 -4.10
CA ARG A 30 -3.66 -12.29 -5.05
C ARG A 30 -4.84 -12.97 -4.37
N GLU A 31 -4.61 -13.88 -3.42
CA GLU A 31 -5.66 -14.52 -2.63
C GLU A 31 -6.42 -13.53 -1.73
N GLY A 32 -5.74 -12.48 -1.25
CA GLY A 32 -6.35 -11.41 -0.46
C GLY A 32 -7.13 -10.38 -1.28
N ILE A 33 -6.92 -10.32 -2.61
CA ILE A 33 -7.65 -9.41 -3.49
C ILE A 33 -9.01 -10.04 -3.82
N THR A 34 -10.06 -9.56 -3.16
CA THR A 34 -11.44 -10.04 -3.37
C THR A 34 -12.27 -9.07 -4.22
N GLU A 35 -11.75 -7.89 -4.52
CA GLU A 35 -12.42 -6.89 -5.36
C GLU A 35 -11.82 -6.79 -6.77
N ASP A 36 -12.71 -6.71 -7.76
CA ASP A 36 -12.41 -6.10 -9.05
C ASP A 36 -12.35 -4.58 -8.86
N PRO A 37 -11.36 -3.87 -9.45
CA PRO A 37 -11.25 -2.44 -9.26
C PRO A 37 -12.51 -1.78 -9.80
N LYS A 38 -13.32 -1.19 -8.92
CA LYS A 38 -14.41 -0.34 -9.37
C LYS A 38 -13.80 0.78 -10.20
N LYS A 39 -14.46 1.11 -11.33
CA LYS A 39 -14.11 2.28 -12.14
C LYS A 39 -13.97 3.48 -11.22
N ALA A 40 -12.93 4.29 -11.45
CA ALA A 40 -12.71 5.56 -10.76
C ALA A 40 -14.05 6.28 -10.56
N THR A 41 -14.34 6.66 -9.31
CA THR A 41 -15.60 7.29 -8.91
C THR A 41 -15.74 8.71 -9.48
N GLY A 42 -14.70 9.20 -10.16
CA GLY A 42 -14.60 10.55 -10.67
C GLY A 42 -13.98 11.52 -9.65
N ASP A 43 -13.59 11.03 -8.48
CA ASP A 43 -12.90 11.81 -7.47
C ASP A 43 -11.45 12.06 -7.87
N ILE A 44 -10.92 13.24 -7.52
CA ILE A 44 -9.49 13.54 -7.67
C ILE A 44 -8.78 13.05 -6.41
N VAL A 45 -7.80 12.15 -6.59
CA VAL A 45 -6.99 11.59 -5.51
C VAL A 45 -5.51 11.96 -5.70
N HIS A 46 -4.77 12.00 -4.59
CA HIS A 46 -3.35 12.37 -4.58
C HIS A 46 -2.48 11.33 -5.30
N SER A 47 -2.81 10.04 -5.17
CA SER A 47 -2.04 8.90 -5.71
C SER A 47 -0.61 8.74 -5.19
N ASP A 48 -0.18 9.61 -4.27
CA ASP A 48 1.12 9.58 -3.61
C ASP A 48 1.02 10.19 -2.21
N PHE A 49 -0.07 9.90 -1.49
CA PHE A 49 -0.31 10.45 -0.17
C PHE A 49 0.55 9.75 0.89
N GLU A 50 1.82 10.11 0.91
CA GLU A 50 2.86 9.57 1.79
C GLU A 50 3.21 10.54 2.93
N ARG A 51 3.80 10.02 4.03
CA ARG A 51 4.13 10.83 5.23
C ARG A 51 5.11 11.95 4.89
N GLN A 52 6.00 11.73 3.92
CA GLN A 52 6.96 12.73 3.42
C GLN A 52 6.30 13.90 2.67
N ASN A 53 5.06 13.71 2.18
CA ASN A 53 4.29 14.70 1.44
C ASN A 53 3.34 15.51 2.35
N ILE A 54 3.40 15.29 3.67
CA ILE A 54 2.62 16.02 4.69
C ILE A 54 3.54 16.97 5.46
N ILE A 55 3.20 18.28 5.42
CA ILE A 55 3.89 19.29 6.22
C ILE A 55 3.17 19.44 7.56
N LEU A 56 3.90 19.25 8.65
CA LEU A 56 3.41 19.48 10.00
C LEU A 56 3.88 20.83 10.55
N ALA A 57 2.99 21.54 11.25
CA ALA A 57 3.34 22.69 12.07
C ALA A 57 4.04 22.26 13.36
N SER A 58 4.63 23.22 14.08
CA SER A 58 5.31 22.97 15.36
C SER A 58 4.39 22.42 16.45
N ASP A 59 3.08 22.62 16.34
CA ASP A 59 2.08 22.05 17.26
C ASP A 59 1.60 20.64 16.84
N GLY A 60 2.21 20.05 15.81
CA GLY A 60 1.90 18.72 15.31
C GLY A 60 0.70 18.64 14.37
N LYS A 61 0.05 19.78 14.04
CA LYS A 61 -1.06 19.79 13.09
C LYS A 61 -0.58 19.78 11.65
N VAL A 62 -1.41 19.22 10.76
CA VAL A 62 -1.19 19.34 9.32
C VAL A 62 -1.28 20.81 8.90
N ASN A 63 -0.22 21.31 8.30
CA ASN A 63 -0.07 22.68 7.80
C ASN A 63 0.01 22.74 6.26
N GLY A 64 0.15 21.60 5.59
CA GLY A 64 0.16 21.53 4.13
C GLY A 64 0.27 20.10 3.62
N ILE A 65 -0.11 19.93 2.37
CA ILE A 65 0.11 18.74 1.55
C ILE A 65 0.87 19.21 0.31
N VAL A 66 1.89 18.46 -0.11
CA VAL A 66 2.74 18.78 -1.26
C VAL A 66 2.83 17.59 -2.22
N ASP A 67 3.49 17.79 -3.36
CA ASP A 67 3.75 16.76 -4.37
C ASP A 67 2.51 16.26 -5.12
N PHE A 68 1.83 17.19 -5.78
CA PHE A 68 0.61 16.94 -6.56
C PHE A 68 0.88 16.46 -8.00
N ASP A 69 2.09 15.97 -8.31
CA ASP A 69 2.45 15.56 -9.67
C ASP A 69 1.75 14.24 -10.11
N ALA A 70 1.35 13.42 -9.14
CA ALA A 70 0.66 12.14 -9.33
C ALA A 70 -0.88 12.23 -9.33
N LEU A 71 -1.45 13.44 -9.25
CA LEU A 71 -2.91 13.65 -9.21
C LEU A 71 -3.64 12.91 -10.33
N LYS A 72 -4.67 12.15 -9.97
CA LYS A 72 -5.49 11.41 -10.95
C LYS A 72 -6.93 11.24 -10.50
N ASN A 73 -7.80 10.91 -11.45
CA ASN A 73 -9.14 10.42 -11.11
C ASN A 73 -9.02 9.02 -10.48
N GLY A 74 -9.57 8.84 -9.29
CA GLY A 74 -9.41 7.62 -8.50
C GLY A 74 -10.62 7.30 -7.61
N ASP A 75 -10.39 6.40 -6.65
CA ASP A 75 -11.35 6.00 -5.61
C ASP A 75 -10.79 6.45 -4.26
N LEU A 76 -11.56 7.23 -3.50
CA LEU A 76 -11.16 7.72 -2.17
C LEU A 76 -10.88 6.58 -1.19
N LEU A 77 -11.54 5.43 -1.34
CA LEU A 77 -11.26 4.26 -0.51
C LEU A 77 -9.90 3.65 -0.84
N TYR A 78 -9.50 3.68 -2.11
CA TYR A 78 -8.16 3.25 -2.52
C TYR A 78 -7.10 4.18 -1.91
N GLU A 79 -7.29 5.50 -2.03
CA GLU A 79 -6.38 6.49 -1.44
C GLU A 79 -6.28 6.31 0.09
N PHE A 80 -7.42 6.09 0.75
CA PHE A 80 -7.44 5.82 2.18
C PHE A 80 -6.68 4.53 2.56
N ALA A 81 -6.93 3.44 1.85
CA ALA A 81 -6.24 2.17 2.12
C ALA A 81 -4.72 2.31 1.93
N HIS A 82 -4.30 3.08 0.91
CA HIS A 82 -2.90 3.39 0.66
C HIS A 82 -2.29 4.24 1.79
N ALA A 83 -2.96 5.32 2.20
CA ALA A 83 -2.53 6.18 3.29
C ALA A 83 -2.41 5.41 4.61
N LEU A 84 -3.41 4.60 4.95
CA LEU A 84 -3.42 3.78 6.16
C LEU A 84 -2.28 2.76 6.15
N TYR A 85 -2.03 2.15 5.00
CA TYR A 85 -0.93 1.22 4.85
C TYR A 85 0.41 1.90 5.10
N ASN A 86 0.70 2.99 4.39
CA ASN A 86 1.97 3.69 4.49
C ASN A 86 2.19 4.34 5.86
N PHE A 87 1.12 4.85 6.50
CA PHE A 87 1.26 5.61 7.74
C PHE A 87 1.23 4.75 8.98
N VAL A 88 0.60 3.57 8.93
CA VAL A 88 0.39 2.75 10.13
C VAL A 88 0.97 1.36 9.93
N CYS A 89 0.60 0.65 8.87
CA CYS A 89 1.06 -0.73 8.67
C CYS A 89 2.56 -0.81 8.37
N CYS A 90 3.08 0.16 7.64
CA CYS A 90 4.50 0.34 7.36
C CYS A 90 5.27 1.07 8.47
N ASP A 91 4.63 1.47 9.56
CA ASP A 91 5.39 2.04 10.68
C ASP A 91 6.28 0.95 11.32
N PRO A 92 7.51 1.26 11.75
CA PRO A 92 8.35 0.29 12.46
C PRO A 92 7.71 -0.27 13.73
N GLU A 93 6.80 0.48 14.36
CA GLU A 93 6.06 0.09 15.56
C GLU A 93 4.55 0.22 15.31
N PRO A 94 3.96 -0.65 14.46
CA PRO A 94 2.57 -0.52 14.05
C PRO A 94 1.62 -0.73 15.24
N SER A 95 0.54 0.06 15.29
CA SER A 95 -0.36 0.14 16.45
C SER A 95 -1.82 -0.03 16.03
N ASN A 96 -2.52 -0.99 16.63
CA ASN A 96 -3.97 -1.19 16.42
C ASN A 96 -4.76 0.07 16.79
N ARG A 97 -4.31 0.79 17.84
CA ARG A 97 -4.93 2.05 18.26
C ARG A 97 -4.86 3.10 17.17
N ASP A 98 -3.76 3.15 16.42
CA ASP A 98 -3.62 4.14 15.34
C ASP A 98 -4.50 3.76 14.16
N ILE A 99 -4.65 2.47 13.85
CA ILE A 99 -5.68 2.03 12.89
C ILE A 99 -7.07 2.51 13.33
N ASP A 100 -7.46 2.27 14.58
CA ASP A 100 -8.77 2.68 15.12
C ASP A 100 -8.99 4.19 14.95
N ILE A 101 -7.98 5.02 15.28
CA ILE A 101 -8.05 6.48 15.14
C ILE A 101 -8.28 6.90 13.68
N TYR A 102 -7.56 6.28 12.74
CA TYR A 102 -7.73 6.56 11.31
C TYR A 102 -9.12 6.11 10.84
N LEU A 103 -9.54 4.88 11.14
CA LEU A 103 -10.87 4.38 10.77
C LEU A 103 -11.99 5.30 11.29
N ASP A 104 -11.95 5.66 12.57
CA ASP A 104 -12.95 6.56 13.18
C ASP A 104 -12.99 7.93 12.49
N SER A 105 -11.83 8.47 12.15
CA SER A 105 -11.73 9.77 11.48
C SER A 105 -12.34 9.72 10.08
N PHE A 106 -12.10 8.63 9.34
CA PHE A 106 -12.61 8.46 7.98
C PHE A 106 -14.09 8.08 7.92
N VAL A 107 -14.61 7.39 8.94
CA VAL A 107 -16.06 7.19 9.11
C VAL A 107 -16.74 8.54 9.39
N LYS A 108 -16.15 9.38 10.26
CA LYS A 108 -16.69 10.71 10.57
C LYS A 108 -16.72 11.66 9.37
N THR A 109 -15.78 11.52 8.42
CA THR A 109 -15.77 12.31 7.18
C THR A 109 -16.71 11.76 6.11
N GLY A 110 -17.31 10.59 6.31
CA GLY A 110 -18.21 9.95 5.34
C GLY A 110 -17.48 9.28 4.15
N ILE A 111 -16.15 9.19 4.21
CA ILE A 111 -15.33 8.57 3.16
C ILE A 111 -15.39 7.04 3.23
N LEU A 112 -15.42 6.48 4.45
CA LEU A 112 -15.47 5.03 4.66
C LEU A 112 -16.91 4.58 4.98
N PRO A 113 -17.62 3.91 4.04
CA PRO A 113 -18.81 3.17 4.44
C PRO A 113 -18.40 2.02 5.37
N THR A 114 -19.17 1.78 6.42
CA THR A 114 -18.93 0.76 7.46
C THR A 114 -18.74 -0.66 6.90
N GLU A 115 -19.24 -0.94 5.70
CA GLU A 115 -19.06 -2.21 4.98
C GLU A 115 -17.68 -2.33 4.27
N GLY A 116 -16.86 -1.27 4.29
CA GLY A 116 -15.62 -1.15 3.54
C GLY A 116 -14.38 -1.80 4.18
N LEU A 117 -14.44 -2.25 5.43
CA LEU A 117 -13.26 -2.76 6.14
C LEU A 117 -12.57 -3.95 5.45
N LYS A 118 -13.34 -4.90 4.92
CA LYS A 118 -12.80 -6.03 4.15
C LYS A 118 -12.17 -5.58 2.82
N ARG A 119 -12.66 -4.47 2.26
CA ARG A 119 -12.13 -3.88 1.02
C ARG A 119 -10.77 -3.25 1.25
N ILE A 120 -10.52 -2.66 2.43
CA ILE A 120 -9.23 -2.06 2.80
C ILE A 120 -8.09 -3.08 2.64
N TYR A 121 -8.20 -4.26 3.25
CA TYR A 121 -7.16 -5.29 3.14
C TYR A 121 -6.96 -5.77 1.69
N SER A 122 -8.04 -5.94 0.93
CA SER A 122 -7.98 -6.29 -0.50
C SER A 122 -7.23 -5.22 -1.32
N LEU A 123 -7.49 -3.93 -1.06
CA LEU A 123 -6.78 -2.81 -1.67
C LEU A 123 -5.32 -2.77 -1.22
N MET A 124 -5.05 -3.15 0.03
CA MET A 124 -3.69 -3.23 0.54
C MET A 124 -2.85 -4.29 -0.19
N CYS A 125 -3.42 -5.49 -0.36
CA CYS A 125 -2.78 -6.52 -1.17
C CYS A 125 -2.51 -6.06 -2.61
N ARG A 126 -3.42 -5.25 -3.20
CA ARG A 126 -3.26 -4.73 -4.56
C ARG A 126 -2.10 -3.75 -4.68
N PHE A 127 -2.02 -2.72 -3.81
CA PHE A 127 -0.89 -1.78 -3.88
C PHE A 127 0.42 -2.56 -3.71
N CYS A 128 0.50 -3.53 -2.79
CA CYS A 128 1.74 -4.29 -2.53
C CYS A 128 2.34 -4.92 -3.79
N VAL A 129 1.49 -5.47 -4.67
CA VAL A 129 1.93 -6.11 -5.91
C VAL A 129 2.27 -5.06 -6.97
N GLU A 130 1.48 -3.98 -7.05
CA GLU A 130 1.72 -2.86 -7.98
C GLU A 130 3.05 -2.15 -7.66
N ASP A 131 3.29 -1.89 -6.38
CA ASP A 131 4.44 -1.15 -5.86
C ASP A 131 5.72 -2.01 -5.95
N LEU A 132 5.63 -3.31 -5.62
CA LEU A 132 6.73 -4.26 -5.87
C LEU A 132 7.14 -4.30 -7.34
N LEU A 133 6.18 -4.32 -8.28
CA LEU A 133 6.49 -4.26 -9.70
C LEU A 133 7.22 -2.96 -10.07
N GLY A 134 6.77 -1.82 -9.53
CA GLY A 134 7.43 -0.52 -9.71
C GLY A 134 8.87 -0.53 -9.19
N PHE A 135 9.10 -1.03 -7.97
CA PHE A 135 10.44 -1.11 -7.39
C PHE A 135 11.35 -2.10 -8.10
N LEU A 136 10.84 -3.22 -8.62
CA LEU A 136 11.62 -4.14 -9.46
C LEU A 136 12.05 -3.49 -10.77
N GLU A 137 11.17 -2.70 -11.41
CA GLU A 137 11.51 -1.91 -12.59
C GLU A 137 12.58 -0.85 -12.28
N ILE A 138 12.47 -0.21 -11.12
CA ILE A 138 13.47 0.74 -10.63
C ILE A 138 14.81 0.03 -10.38
N ALA A 139 14.79 -1.11 -9.67
CA ALA A 139 15.99 -1.89 -9.35
C ALA A 139 16.74 -2.35 -10.60
N HIS A 140 16.01 -2.56 -11.70
CA HIS A 140 16.61 -2.90 -12.98
C HIS A 140 17.46 -1.75 -13.55
N ARG A 141 17.18 -0.50 -13.18
CA ARG A 141 17.88 0.70 -13.65
C ARG A 141 18.89 1.27 -12.64
N ARG A 142 18.71 1.02 -11.34
CA ARG A 142 19.57 1.54 -10.27
C ARG A 142 19.63 0.57 -9.08
N PRO A 143 20.73 0.53 -8.31
CA PRO A 143 20.81 -0.32 -7.12
C PRO A 143 19.67 -0.02 -6.14
N PHE A 144 18.92 -1.06 -5.76
CA PHE A 144 17.83 -0.97 -4.79
C PHE A 144 17.72 -2.29 -4.02
N ASP A 145 17.53 -2.20 -2.70
CA ASP A 145 17.44 -3.38 -1.85
C ASP A 145 16.00 -3.93 -1.82
N ILE A 146 15.71 -4.79 -2.80
CA ILE A 146 14.40 -5.46 -2.93
C ILE A 146 14.13 -6.37 -1.71
N GLN A 147 15.17 -6.90 -1.04
CA GLN A 147 14.99 -7.75 0.14
C GLN A 147 14.42 -6.97 1.31
N LYS A 148 14.97 -5.78 1.55
CA LYS A 148 14.47 -4.87 2.59
C LYS A 148 13.02 -4.46 2.31
N LEU A 149 12.70 -4.13 1.05
CA LEU A 149 11.34 -3.78 0.65
C LEU A 149 10.36 -4.95 0.89
N MET A 150 10.70 -6.15 0.43
CA MET A 150 9.85 -7.33 0.59
C MET A 150 9.58 -7.65 2.06
N LYS A 151 10.61 -7.60 2.91
CA LYS A 151 10.45 -7.82 4.34
C LYS A 151 9.50 -6.80 4.96
N HIS A 152 9.59 -5.55 4.53
CA HIS A 152 8.73 -4.48 5.01
C HIS A 152 7.26 -4.73 4.63
N TYR A 153 7.00 -5.06 3.36
CA TYR A 153 5.64 -5.35 2.93
C TYR A 153 5.02 -6.59 3.59
N GLU A 154 5.82 -7.65 3.80
CA GLU A 154 5.37 -8.84 4.50
C GLU A 154 4.97 -8.55 5.95
N SER A 155 5.77 -7.77 6.68
CA SER A 155 5.45 -7.36 8.05
C SER A 155 4.18 -6.52 8.10
N ALA A 156 4.05 -5.53 7.22
CA ALA A 156 2.91 -4.63 7.17
C ALA A 156 1.61 -5.35 6.79
N LEU A 157 1.63 -6.24 5.80
CA LEU A 157 0.47 -7.05 5.44
C LEU A 157 0.10 -8.07 6.51
N SER A 158 1.08 -8.68 7.20
CA SER A 158 0.78 -9.58 8.32
C SER A 158 0.07 -8.83 9.45
N PHE A 159 0.49 -7.60 9.75
CA PHE A 159 -0.17 -6.76 10.73
C PHE A 159 -1.59 -6.39 10.29
N ALA A 160 -1.76 -5.88 9.06
CA ALA A 160 -3.06 -5.54 8.51
C ALA A 160 -4.02 -6.75 8.48
N HIS A 161 -3.52 -7.93 8.09
CA HIS A 161 -4.29 -9.17 8.04
C HIS A 161 -4.88 -9.54 9.40
N ASN A 162 -4.07 -9.49 10.46
CA ASN A 162 -4.51 -9.81 11.82
C ASN A 162 -5.57 -8.83 12.35
N TYR A 163 -5.60 -7.60 11.85
CA TYR A 163 -6.55 -6.58 12.28
C TYR A 163 -7.85 -6.63 11.44
N PHE A 164 -7.74 -6.68 10.12
CA PHE A 164 -8.89 -6.55 9.21
C PHE A 164 -9.60 -7.88 8.90
N ARG A 165 -8.98 -9.03 9.21
CA ARG A 165 -9.60 -10.33 9.02
C ARG A 165 -10.36 -10.74 10.30
N PRO A 166 -11.69 -10.86 10.27
CA PRO A 166 -12.48 -11.36 11.40
C PRO A 166 -12.23 -12.85 11.68
#